data_AF-A0A1I4YB05-F1
#
_entry.id   AF-A0A1I4YB05-F1
#
_cell.length_a   1.000
_cell.length_b   1.000
_cell.length_c   1.000
_cell.angle_alpha   90.00
_cell.angle_beta   90.00
_cell.angle_gamma   90.00
#
_symmetry.space_group_name_H-M   'P 1'
#
loop_
_entity.id
_entity.type
_entity.pdbx_description
1 polymer ?
#
loop_
_entity_poly.entity_id
_entity_poly.type
_entity_poly.pdbx_seq_one_letter_code
_entity_poly.pdbx_strand_id
1 'polypeptide(L)'
;MTLTGLAIALSGAGVLVTGALAVLFLRDPVAGLAQTTHRAEKLPEVMADRYVGMVLLAVGATLYGDLKVIAVLFSVFAYFGFHDAWIYARGGLPIAKHVSAGVAGLIVAIVAMLAMRQGA
;
A
#
# COMPACT_ATOMS: atom_id res chain seq x y z
N MET A 1 -28.01 14.18 2.52
CA MET A 1 -26.57 13.82 2.51
C MET A 1 -25.91 14.57 1.35
N THR A 2 -24.77 15.24 1.57
CA THR A 2 -24.03 15.92 0.49
C THR A 2 -23.20 14.92 -0.31
N LEU A 3 -22.76 15.28 -1.53
CA LEU A 3 -21.85 14.43 -2.31
C LEU A 3 -20.53 14.15 -1.58
N THR A 4 -20.00 15.13 -0.85
CA THR A 4 -18.83 14.95 0.01
C THR A 4 -19.08 13.93 1.12
N GLY A 5 -20.21 14.05 1.83
CA GLY A 5 -20.58 13.10 2.89
C GLY A 5 -20.77 11.68 2.35
N LEU A 6 -21.38 11.55 1.16
CA LEU A 6 -21.53 10.27 0.48
C LEU A 6 -20.16 9.68 0.09
N ALA A 7 -19.26 10.47 -0.49
CA ALA A 7 -17.93 10.00 -0.88
C ALA A 7 -17.12 9.49 0.32
N ILE A 8 -17.18 10.18 1.46
CA ILE A 8 -16.54 9.75 2.71
C ILE A 8 -17.17 8.45 3.21
N ALA A 9 -18.50 8.34 3.20
CA ALA A 9 -19.19 7.13 3.64
C ALA A 9 -18.83 5.91 2.76
N LEU A 10 -18.80 6.07 1.43
CA LEU A 10 -18.40 5.02 0.50
C LEU A 10 -16.93 4.62 0.68
N SER A 11 -16.04 5.59 0.92
CA SER A 11 -14.65 5.31 1.29
C SER A 11 -14.56 4.47 2.57
N GLY A 12 -15.34 4.83 3.61
CA GLY A 12 -15.44 4.05 4.85
C GLY A 12 -15.94 2.62 4.62
N ALA A 13 -16.92 2.40 3.76
CA ALA A 13 -17.35 1.07 3.36
C ALA A 13 -16.21 0.30 2.66
N GLY A 14 -15.45 0.96 1.79
CA GLY A 14 -14.25 0.41 1.16
C GLY A 14 -13.19 -0.05 2.18
N VAL A 15 -12.98 0.73 3.25
CA VAL A 15 -12.08 0.36 4.37
C VAL A 15 -12.55 -0.94 5.05
N LEU A 16 -13.85 -1.09 5.30
CA LEU A 16 -14.39 -2.31 5.92
C LEU A 16 -14.18 -3.54 5.04
N VAL A 17 -14.47 -3.42 3.74
CA VAL A 17 -14.31 -4.53 2.79
C VAL A 17 -12.83 -4.92 2.64
N THR A 18 -11.96 -3.95 2.38
CA THR A 18 -10.52 -4.21 2.20
C THR A 18 -9.86 -4.66 3.50
N GLY A 19 -10.25 -4.10 4.64
CA GLY A 19 -9.79 -4.52 5.96
C GLY A 19 -10.17 -5.97 6.29
N ALA A 20 -11.40 -6.39 6.00
CA ALA A 20 -11.83 -7.77 6.17
C ALA A 20 -10.99 -8.75 5.32
N LEU A 21 -10.74 -8.40 4.05
CA LEU A 21 -9.87 -9.19 3.17
C LEU A 21 -8.42 -9.22 3.66
N ALA A 22 -7.88 -8.09 4.11
CA ALA A 22 -6.52 -8.03 4.67
C ALA A 22 -6.37 -8.95 5.88
N VAL A 23 -7.33 -8.93 6.81
CA VAL A 23 -7.36 -9.83 7.96
C VAL A 23 -7.41 -11.31 7.53
N LEU A 24 -8.21 -11.63 6.51
CA LEU A 24 -8.28 -12.99 5.97
C LEU A 24 -6.93 -13.43 5.40
N PHE A 25 -6.33 -12.63 4.51
CA PHE A 25 -5.03 -12.95 3.91
C PHE A 25 -3.89 -13.05 4.93
N LEU A 26 -3.91 -12.24 5.99
CA LEU A 26 -2.89 -12.30 7.05
C LEU A 26 -3.00 -13.56 7.91
N ARG A 27 -4.22 -14.09 8.10
CA ARG A 27 -4.47 -15.28 8.92
C ARG A 27 -4.36 -16.58 8.14
N ASP A 28 -4.94 -16.60 6.95
CA ASP A 28 -4.97 -17.75 6.05
C ASP A 28 -4.93 -17.27 4.59
N PRO A 29 -3.71 -17.20 4.00
CA PRO A 29 -3.53 -16.80 2.61
C PRO A 29 -4.26 -17.71 1.62
N VAL A 30 -4.41 -19.01 1.92
CA VAL A 30 -5.07 -19.97 1.01
C VAL A 30 -6.57 -19.71 0.97
N ALA A 31 -7.19 -19.50 2.13
CA ALA A 31 -8.59 -19.06 2.20
C ALA A 31 -8.79 -17.68 1.55
N GLY A 32 -7.84 -16.76 1.72
CA GLY A 32 -7.84 -15.46 1.05
C GLY A 32 -7.84 -15.58 -0.48
N LEU A 33 -6.99 -16.43 -1.04
CA LEU A 33 -6.97 -16.71 -2.48
C LEU A 33 -8.31 -17.30 -2.95
N ALA A 34 -8.86 -18.28 -2.22
CA ALA A 34 -10.15 -18.88 -2.56
C ALA A 34 -11.29 -17.87 -2.53
N GLN A 35 -11.39 -17.06 -1.47
CA GLN A 35 -12.42 -16.03 -1.29
C GLN A 35 -12.40 -14.97 -2.39
N THR A 36 -11.21 -14.65 -2.91
CA THR A 36 -11.02 -13.67 -3.98
C THR A 36 -10.89 -14.31 -5.35
N THR A 37 -11.13 -15.62 -5.47
CA THR A 37 -11.00 -16.40 -6.71
C THR A 37 -9.63 -16.31 -7.39
N HIS A 38 -8.60 -15.93 -6.64
CA HIS A 38 -7.24 -15.85 -7.14
C HIS A 38 -6.64 -17.26 -7.30
N ARG A 39 -5.85 -17.44 -8.35
CA ARG A 39 -5.10 -18.67 -8.61
C ARG A 39 -3.61 -18.43 -8.45
N ALA A 40 -2.90 -19.39 -7.85
CA ALA A 40 -1.48 -19.27 -7.55
C ALA A 40 -0.64 -19.02 -8.81
N GLU A 41 -0.97 -19.69 -9.91
CA GLU A 41 -0.28 -19.57 -11.20
C GLU A 41 -0.46 -18.19 -11.85
N LYS A 42 -1.47 -17.42 -11.43
CA LYS A 42 -1.74 -16.05 -11.92
C LYS A 42 -1.15 -14.95 -11.04
N LEU A 43 -0.52 -15.30 -9.92
CA LEU A 43 0.06 -14.33 -8.99
C LEU A 43 1.11 -13.41 -9.63
N PRO A 44 1.98 -13.84 -10.57
CA PRO A 44 2.91 -12.92 -11.23
C PRO A 44 2.21 -11.80 -12.02
N GLU A 45 1.16 -12.13 -12.77
CA GLU A 45 0.35 -11.17 -13.55
C GLU A 45 -0.39 -10.21 -12.61
N VAL A 46 -0.98 -10.77 -11.54
CA VAL A 46 -1.62 -10.02 -10.46
C VAL A 46 -0.64 -9.04 -9.83
N MET A 47 0.56 -9.47 -9.45
CA MET A 47 1.59 -8.58 -8.89
C MET A 47 1.97 -7.45 -9.85
N ALA A 48 2.10 -7.73 -11.14
CA ALA A 48 2.37 -6.69 -12.14
C ALA A 48 1.27 -5.61 -12.16
N ASP A 49 0.00 -6.01 -12.12
CA ASP A 49 -1.14 -5.09 -12.00
C ASP A 49 -1.05 -4.21 -10.73
N ARG A 50 -0.67 -4.79 -9.58
CA ARG A 50 -0.52 -3.99 -8.34
C ARG A 50 0.61 -2.98 -8.45
N TYR A 51 1.73 -3.33 -9.09
CA TYR A 51 2.81 -2.38 -9.34
C TYR A 51 2.38 -1.26 -10.30
N VAL A 52 1.62 -1.56 -11.34
CA VAL A 52 1.03 -0.53 -12.22
C VAL A 52 0.10 0.39 -11.42
N GLY A 53 -0.79 -0.17 -10.59
CA GLY A 53 -1.66 0.60 -9.72
C GLY A 53 -0.89 1.49 -8.73
N MET A 54 0.18 0.98 -8.12
CA MET A 54 1.07 1.78 -7.26
C MET A 54 1.70 2.95 -8.01
N VAL A 55 2.17 2.74 -9.24
CA VAL A 55 2.71 3.83 -10.09
C VAL A 55 1.64 4.88 -10.37
N LEU A 56 0.42 4.47 -10.74
CA LEU A 56 -0.68 5.40 -11.01
C LEU A 56 -1.06 6.21 -9.76
N LEU A 57 -1.09 5.58 -8.58
CA LEU A 57 -1.31 6.28 -7.31
C LEU A 57 -0.20 7.29 -7.02
N ALA A 58 1.07 6.90 -7.24
CA ALA A 58 2.21 7.79 -7.03
C ALA A 58 2.21 8.99 -7.98
N VAL A 59 1.92 8.74 -9.26
CA VAL A 59 1.73 9.80 -10.27
C VAL A 59 0.57 10.72 -9.85
N GLY A 60 -0.56 10.14 -9.47
CA GLY A 60 -1.73 10.90 -9.01
C GLY A 60 -1.43 11.78 -7.80
N ALA A 61 -0.78 11.23 -6.76
CA ALA A 61 -0.37 11.98 -5.57
C ALA A 61 0.63 13.09 -5.91
N THR A 62 1.58 12.82 -6.82
CA THR A 62 2.58 13.79 -7.27
C THR A 62 1.91 14.96 -8.02
N LEU A 63 0.98 14.67 -8.93
CA LEU A 63 0.25 15.69 -9.68
C LEU A 63 -0.75 16.45 -8.80
N TYR A 64 -1.36 15.79 -7.82
CA TYR A 64 -2.27 16.42 -6.87
C TYR A 64 -1.53 17.36 -5.90
N GLY A 65 -0.27 17.07 -5.56
CA GLY A 65 0.62 17.99 -4.85
C GLY A 65 0.35 18.15 -3.34
N ASP A 66 -0.66 17.48 -2.80
CA ASP A 66 -0.95 17.53 -1.36
C ASP A 66 0.07 16.69 -0.57
N LEU A 67 0.84 17.36 0.31
CA LEU A 67 1.89 16.73 1.10
C LEU A 67 1.38 15.66 2.07
N LYS A 68 0.14 15.77 2.58
CA LYS A 68 -0.46 14.74 3.45
C LYS A 68 -0.74 13.47 2.64
N VAL A 69 -1.26 13.62 1.42
CA VAL A 69 -1.52 12.49 0.51
C VAL A 69 -0.21 11.78 0.15
N ILE A 70 0.83 12.54 -0.21
CA ILE A 70 2.16 11.99 -0.50
C ILE A 70 2.74 11.26 0.72
N ALA A 71 2.68 11.88 1.90
CA ALA A 71 3.20 11.28 3.12
C ALA A 71 2.51 9.95 3.46
N VAL A 72 1.17 9.90 3.38
CA VAL A 72 0.40 8.67 3.64
C VAL A 72 0.72 7.60 2.61
N LEU A 73 0.70 7.94 1.32
CA LEU A 73 0.95 6.98 0.24
C LEU A 73 2.34 6.34 0.35
N PHE A 74 3.39 7.15 0.51
CA PHE A 74 4.75 6.63 0.58
C PHE A 74 5.05 5.92 1.92
N SER A 75 4.30 6.22 2.99
CA SER A 75 4.34 5.40 4.21
C SER A 75 3.78 4.00 3.97
N VAL A 76 2.72 3.86 3.15
CA VAL A 76 2.18 2.56 2.75
C VAL A 76 3.18 1.80 1.87
N PHE A 77 3.86 2.46 0.92
CA PHE A 77 4.91 1.82 0.12
C PHE A 77 6.10 1.38 0.97
N ALA A 78 6.48 2.20 1.97
CA ALA A 78 7.50 1.82 2.94
C ALA A 78 7.09 0.56 3.72
N TYR A 79 5.84 0.50 4.17
CA TYR A 79 5.28 -0.69 4.82
C TYR A 79 5.37 -1.93 3.94
N PHE A 80 4.99 -1.85 2.65
CA PHE A 80 5.13 -2.99 1.74
C PHE A 80 6.57 -3.48 1.63
N GLY A 81 7.53 -2.58 1.40
CA GLY A 81 8.94 -2.93 1.33
C GLY A 81 9.47 -3.61 2.61
N PHE A 82 9.17 -3.04 3.78
CA PHE A 82 9.61 -3.63 5.05
C PHE A 82 8.88 -4.93 5.41
N HIS A 83 7.59 -5.04 5.11
CA HIS A 83 6.82 -6.24 5.39
C HIS A 83 7.22 -7.41 4.48
N ASP A 84 7.52 -7.15 3.20
CA ASP A 84 8.09 -8.16 2.31
C ASP A 84 9.46 -8.61 2.80
N ALA A 85 10.32 -7.68 3.23
CA ALA A 85 11.62 -8.01 3.82
C ALA A 85 11.46 -8.92 5.04
N TRP A 86 10.46 -8.67 5.90
CA TRP A 86 10.14 -9.51 7.05
C TRP A 86 9.69 -10.92 6.64
N ILE A 87 8.81 -11.04 5.64
CA ILE A 87 8.38 -12.35 5.12
C ILE A 87 9.58 -13.14 4.59
N TYR A 88 10.41 -12.52 3.76
CA TYR A 88 11.57 -13.15 3.15
C TYR A 88 12.64 -13.52 4.17
N ALA A 89 12.87 -12.66 5.18
CA ALA A 89 13.79 -12.94 6.28
C ALA A 89 13.42 -14.21 7.04
N ARG A 90 12.12 -14.40 7.34
CA ARG A 90 11.63 -15.62 8.02
C ARG A 90 11.81 -16.90 7.18
N GLY A 91 11.90 -16.76 5.86
CA GLY A 91 12.19 -17.86 4.94
C GLY A 91 13.68 -18.07 4.64
N GLY A 92 14.58 -17.27 5.23
CA GLY A 92 16.02 -17.31 4.90
C GLY A 92 16.34 -16.82 3.48
N LEU A 93 15.47 -16.01 2.88
CA LEU A 93 15.58 -15.51 1.50
C LEU A 93 16.22 -14.12 1.43
N PRO A 94 16.74 -13.68 0.26
CA PRO A 94 17.34 -12.35 0.11
C PRO A 94 16.36 -11.19 0.38
N ILE A 95 16.78 -10.24 1.22
CA ILE A 95 15.91 -9.11 1.67
C ILE A 95 16.33 -7.73 1.14
N ALA A 96 17.54 -7.61 0.58
CA ALA A 96 18.16 -6.30 0.33
C ALA A 96 17.29 -5.36 -0.52
N LYS A 97 16.64 -5.89 -1.56
CA LYS A 97 15.74 -5.12 -2.44
C LYS A 97 14.47 -4.65 -1.74
N HIS A 98 13.95 -5.44 -0.81
CA HIS A 98 12.75 -5.11 -0.05
C HIS A 98 13.05 -4.02 0.99
N VAL A 99 14.16 -4.16 1.71
CA VAL A 99 14.63 -3.13 2.65
C VAL A 99 14.93 -1.81 1.94
N SER A 100 15.62 -1.84 0.79
CA SER A 100 15.93 -0.61 0.05
C SER A 100 14.67 0.09 -0.46
N ALA A 101 13.69 -0.66 -0.96
CA ALA A 101 12.38 -0.10 -1.34
C ALA A 101 11.65 0.51 -0.13
N GLY A 102 11.67 -0.17 1.02
CA GLY A 102 11.09 0.32 2.27
C GLY A 102 11.72 1.64 2.72
N VAL A 103 13.05 1.71 2.72
CA VAL A 103 13.81 2.92 3.08
C VAL A 103 13.54 4.07 2.11
N ALA A 104 13.49 3.80 0.80
CA ALA A 104 13.19 4.82 -0.20
C ALA A 104 11.80 5.44 0.03
N GLY A 105 10.77 4.61 0.27
CA GLY A 105 9.44 5.09 0.60
C GLY A 105 9.41 5.91 1.90
N LEU A 106 10.13 5.44 2.93
CA LEU A 106 10.20 6.11 4.22
C LEU A 106 10.85 7.49 4.11
N ILE A 107 11.92 7.64 3.32
CA ILE A 107 12.56 8.93 3.07
C ILE A 107 11.55 9.91 2.47
N VAL A 108 10.80 9.51 1.44
CA VAL A 108 9.79 10.39 0.81
C VAL A 108 8.72 10.82 1.82
N ALA A 109 8.20 9.87 2.61
CA ALA A 109 7.21 10.17 3.64
C ALA A 109 7.76 11.16 4.70
N ILE A 110 8.98 10.94 5.21
CA ILE A 110 9.63 11.81 6.19
C ILE A 110 9.83 13.21 5.61
N VAL A 111 10.35 13.32 4.39
CA VAL A 111 10.58 14.62 3.75
C VAL A 111 9.26 15.39 3.56
N ALA A 112 8.19 14.72 3.11
CA ALA A 112 6.88 15.33 3.00
C ALA A 112 6.35 15.83 4.36
N MET A 113 6.53 15.04 5.43
CA MET A 113 6.15 15.43 6.79
C MET A 113 6.96 16.62 7.33
N LEU A 114 8.27 16.68 7.05
CA LEU A 114 9.12 17.80 7.43
C LEU A 114 8.76 19.08 6.65
N ALA A 115 8.46 18.95 5.35
CA ALA A 115 8.03 20.07 4.52
C ALA A 115 6.71 20.68 5.02
N MET A 116 5.74 19.85 5.44
CA MET A 116 4.49 20.34 6.03
C MET A 116 4.70 21.20 7.29
N ARG A 117 5.74 20.91 8.08
CA ARG A 117 6.06 21.69 9.30
C ARG A 117 6.74 23.02 9.00
N GLN A 118 7.37 23.17 7.82
CA GLN A 118 8.03 24.41 7.42
C GLN A 118 7.06 25.42 6.78
N GLY A 119 5.90 24.94 6.31
CA GLY A 119 4.84 25.76 5.73
C GLY A 119 3.66 26.06 6.68
N ALA A 120 3.78 25.69 7.96
CA ALA A 120 2.82 26.01 9.03
C ALA A 120 3.40 27.09 9.94
#